data_AF-A0A2I0QWQ9-F1
#
_entry.id   AF-A0A2I0QWQ9-F1
#
_cell.length_a   1.000
_cell.length_b   1.000
_cell.length_c   1.000
_cell.angle_alpha   90.00
_cell.angle_beta   90.00
_cell.angle_gamma   90.00
#
_symmetry.space_group_name_H-M   'P 1'
#
loop_
_entity.id
_entity.type
_entity.pdbx_description
1 polymer ?
#
loop_
_entity_poly.entity_id
_entity_poly.type
_entity_poly.pdbx_seq_one_letter_code
_entity_poly.pdbx_strand_id
1 'polypeptide(L)'
;MRFLFVLLILFITTACSTVSDVEKDISDIRKSLDDFQAKTVPFQDKITFTLKSDDILNGLKEPKKVTQIEDTEVYLSELREKEDEIFVIVGVEGNFNPEGGTMLSLFRLNNENSYSSTYELKTYNDKGEEVGFVRGGGGGGGEQFGQYVHYRLTKEALKESEEWTFEINDIHLLNYNGK
;
A
#
# COMPACT_ATOMS: atom_id res chain seq x y z
N MET A 1 -53.73 -45.48 0.46
CA MET A 1 -54.35 -44.45 -0.41
C MET A 1 -54.39 -43.15 0.37
N ARG A 2 -53.88 -42.06 -0.22
CA ARG A 2 -53.94 -40.64 0.21
C ARG A 2 -52.95 -40.24 1.32
N PHE A 3 -51.88 -39.50 0.99
CA PHE A 3 -51.76 -38.07 0.62
C PHE A 3 -51.95 -37.11 1.82
N LEU A 4 -51.16 -36.02 1.80
CA LEU A 4 -51.13 -34.83 2.69
C LEU A 4 -50.33 -35.03 4.00
N PHE A 5 -49.33 -34.24 4.39
CA PHE A 5 -48.88 -32.87 4.10
C PHE A 5 -47.34 -32.89 4.27
N VAL A 6 -46.49 -32.53 3.30
CA VAL A 6 -46.04 -31.16 3.01
C VAL A 6 -45.95 -30.29 4.28
N LEU A 7 -44.92 -30.49 5.08
CA LEU A 7 -44.30 -29.55 6.04
C LEU A 7 -43.26 -30.42 6.76
N LEU A 8 -41.97 -30.21 6.67
CA LEU A 8 -41.28 -28.98 7.02
C LEU A 8 -39.89 -29.18 6.43
N ILE A 9 -39.74 -28.68 5.21
CA ILE A 9 -38.45 -28.39 4.60
C ILE A 9 -37.81 -27.33 5.51
N LEU A 10 -37.25 -27.77 6.64
CA LEU A 10 -36.26 -27.01 7.40
C LEU A 10 -34.99 -27.04 6.55
N PHE A 11 -35.04 -26.27 5.47
CA PHE A 11 -33.89 -25.47 5.09
C PHE A 11 -33.57 -24.65 6.34
N ILE A 12 -32.74 -25.23 7.21
CA ILE A 12 -31.83 -24.44 8.01
C ILE A 12 -30.94 -23.83 6.94
N THR A 13 -31.40 -22.70 6.39
CA THR A 13 -30.54 -21.75 5.70
C THR A 13 -29.50 -21.42 6.74
N THR A 14 -28.40 -22.15 6.68
CA THR A 14 -27.10 -21.70 7.12
C THR A 14 -26.92 -20.35 6.45
N ALA A 15 -27.40 -19.30 7.13
CA ALA A 15 -26.83 -17.99 7.02
C ALA A 15 -25.44 -18.13 7.62
N CYS A 16 -24.55 -18.79 6.86
CA CYS A 16 -23.17 -18.36 6.78
C CYS A 16 -23.28 -16.92 6.32
N SER A 17 -23.45 -16.01 7.29
CA SER A 17 -22.83 -14.72 7.14
C SER A 17 -21.36 -15.06 6.97
N THR A 18 -20.94 -15.11 5.71
CA THR A 18 -19.58 -14.74 5.38
C THR A 18 -19.44 -13.34 5.95
N VAL A 19 -19.00 -13.25 7.21
CA VAL A 19 -18.12 -12.19 7.64
C VAL A 19 -17.01 -12.30 6.61
N SER A 20 -17.13 -11.51 5.55
CA SER A 20 -16.06 -11.39 4.59
C SER A 20 -14.91 -10.89 5.44
N ASP A 21 -13.91 -11.74 5.63
CA ASP A 21 -12.57 -11.37 6.10
C ASP A 21 -11.95 -10.43 5.06
N VAL A 22 -12.61 -9.30 4.81
CA VAL A 22 -12.01 -8.14 4.17
C VAL A 22 -11.10 -7.64 5.27
N GLU A 23 -9.83 -8.02 5.18
CA GLU A 23 -8.76 -7.42 5.95
C GLU A 23 -8.94 -5.91 5.85
N LYS A 24 -9.41 -5.32 6.96
CA LYS A 24 -9.62 -3.88 7.01
C LYS A 24 -8.25 -3.26 6.90
N ASP A 25 -8.05 -2.40 5.92
CA ASP A 25 -6.79 -1.68 5.78
C ASP A 25 -7.01 -0.17 6.02
N ILE A 26 -5.94 0.62 5.96
CA ILE A 26 -5.94 2.08 6.02
C ILE A 26 -6.98 2.73 5.09
N SER A 27 -7.30 2.08 3.96
CA SER A 27 -8.35 2.50 3.03
C SER A 27 -9.75 2.40 3.64
N ASP A 28 -9.99 1.47 4.55
CA ASP A 28 -11.27 1.28 5.24
C ASP A 28 -11.43 2.24 6.40
N ILE A 29 -10.37 2.51 7.17
CA ILE A 29 -10.40 3.60 8.18
C ILE A 29 -10.76 4.92 7.50
N ARG A 30 -10.16 5.19 6.33
CA ARG A 30 -10.47 6.39 5.53
C ARG A 30 -11.93 6.46 5.06
N LYS A 31 -12.55 5.32 4.72
CA LYS A 31 -13.95 5.26 4.25
C LYS A 31 -14.96 5.26 5.40
N SER A 32 -14.53 4.86 6.60
CA SER A 32 -15.35 4.70 7.80
C SER A 32 -14.91 5.62 8.94
N LEU A 33 -14.61 6.89 8.65
CA LEU A 33 -14.19 7.87 9.67
C LEU A 33 -15.24 8.10 10.78
N ASP A 34 -16.50 7.73 10.56
CA ASP A 34 -17.52 7.79 11.60
C ASP A 34 -17.35 6.68 12.65
N ASP A 35 -16.76 5.54 12.28
CA ASP A 35 -16.51 4.38 13.15
C ASP A 35 -15.19 4.50 13.92
N PHE A 36 -14.29 5.39 13.48
CA PHE A 36 -12.97 5.57 14.06
C PHE A 36 -12.73 7.01 14.51
N GLN A 37 -11.99 7.21 15.59
CA GLN A 37 -11.36 8.50 15.86
C GLN A 37 -9.99 8.50 15.20
N ALA A 38 -9.86 9.10 14.02
CA ALA A 38 -8.65 9.06 13.22
C ALA A 38 -8.06 10.46 12.95
N LYS A 39 -6.72 10.56 12.97
CA LYS A 39 -5.99 11.77 12.59
C LYS A 39 -4.65 11.41 11.96
N THR A 40 -4.17 12.28 11.08
CA THR A 40 -2.82 12.14 10.50
C THR A 40 -1.87 13.15 11.12
N VAL A 41 -0.63 12.72 11.36
CA VAL A 41 0.50 13.58 11.78
C VAL A 41 1.68 13.35 10.84
N PRO A 42 2.54 14.35 10.57
CA PRO A 42 3.69 14.15 9.69
C PRO A 42 4.67 13.12 10.26
N PHE A 43 5.09 12.17 9.43
CA PHE A 43 6.22 11.29 9.73
C PHE A 43 7.52 12.08 9.50
N GLN A 44 8.42 12.08 10.48
CA GLN A 44 9.61 12.94 10.45
C GLN A 44 10.77 12.35 9.64
N ASP A 45 10.78 11.04 9.44
CA ASP A 45 11.81 10.34 8.68
C ASP A 45 11.36 10.10 7.23
N LYS A 46 12.19 9.38 6.49
CA LYS A 46 11.93 8.93 5.12
C LYS A 46 12.16 7.43 4.99
N ILE A 47 11.55 6.81 3.99
CA ILE A 47 11.86 5.44 3.61
C ILE A 47 12.92 5.50 2.52
N THR A 48 14.04 4.81 2.72
CA THR A 48 15.13 4.73 1.74
C THR A 48 15.51 3.28 1.47
N PHE A 49 15.70 2.92 0.21
CA PHE A 49 16.25 1.62 -0.18
C PHE A 49 17.05 1.72 -1.47
N THR A 50 18.02 0.83 -1.64
CA THR A 50 18.91 0.79 -2.81
C THR A 50 18.77 -0.55 -3.53
N LEU A 51 18.74 -0.51 -4.86
CA LEU A 51 18.72 -1.69 -5.73
C LEU A 51 19.83 -1.60 -6.75
N LYS A 52 20.42 -2.74 -7.12
CA LYS A 52 21.34 -2.82 -8.25
C LYS A 52 20.54 -2.75 -9.55
N SER A 53 21.10 -2.14 -10.59
CA SER A 53 20.48 -2.10 -11.92
C SER A 53 20.20 -3.51 -12.45
N ASP A 54 21.11 -4.46 -12.21
CA ASP A 54 20.90 -5.86 -12.57
C ASP A 54 19.71 -6.48 -11.84
N ASP A 55 19.49 -6.17 -10.55
CA ASP A 55 18.34 -6.66 -9.81
C ASP A 55 17.04 -6.06 -10.36
N ILE A 56 17.06 -4.77 -10.73
CA ILE A 56 15.91 -4.08 -11.35
C ILE A 56 15.57 -4.71 -12.70
N LEU A 57 16.58 -4.97 -13.54
CA LEU A 57 16.42 -5.54 -14.88
C LEU A 57 15.98 -7.00 -14.87
N ASN A 58 16.42 -7.79 -13.87
CA ASN A 58 16.04 -9.19 -13.75
C ASN A 58 14.66 -9.40 -13.10
N GLY A 59 14.05 -8.32 -12.60
CA GLY A 59 12.76 -8.36 -11.93
C GLY A 59 12.81 -9.00 -10.55
N LEU A 60 11.64 -9.05 -9.90
CA LEU A 60 11.49 -9.59 -8.56
C LEU A 60 10.68 -10.90 -8.60
N LYS A 61 11.18 -11.95 -7.92
CA LYS A 61 10.45 -13.23 -7.80
C LYS A 61 9.32 -13.18 -6.78
N GLU A 62 9.57 -12.54 -5.63
CA GLU A 62 8.64 -12.41 -4.51
C GLU A 62 8.82 -11.04 -3.86
N PRO A 63 7.76 -10.41 -3.33
CA PRO A 63 7.86 -9.15 -2.60
C PRO A 63 8.94 -9.18 -1.52
N LYS A 64 9.76 -8.13 -1.46
CA LYS A 64 10.85 -8.02 -0.49
C LYS A 64 10.53 -6.94 0.54
N LYS A 65 10.49 -7.31 1.81
CA LYS A 65 10.32 -6.34 2.92
C LYS A 65 11.49 -5.36 2.90
N VAL A 66 11.16 -4.08 2.82
CA VAL A 66 12.09 -2.94 2.89
C VAL A 66 12.27 -2.52 4.33
N THR A 67 11.16 -2.26 5.02
CA THR A 67 11.17 -1.83 6.43
C THR A 67 9.82 -2.10 7.10
N GLN A 68 9.75 -1.82 8.40
CA GLN A 68 8.51 -1.74 9.16
C GLN A 68 8.51 -0.44 9.97
N ILE A 69 7.39 0.27 9.94
CA ILE A 69 7.17 1.51 10.67
C ILE A 69 5.84 1.37 11.39
N GLU A 70 5.87 1.37 12.72
CA GLU A 70 4.69 1.12 13.56
C GLU A 70 3.96 -0.16 13.12
N ASP A 71 2.64 -0.08 12.91
CA ASP A 71 1.80 -1.19 12.47
C ASP A 71 1.85 -1.39 10.94
N THR A 72 2.83 -0.83 10.23
CA THR A 72 2.90 -0.87 8.76
C THR A 72 4.18 -1.51 8.24
N GLU A 73 4.03 -2.46 7.33
CA GLU A 73 5.13 -3.07 6.61
C GLU A 73 5.26 -2.48 5.21
N VAL A 74 6.49 -2.19 4.80
CA VAL A 74 6.79 -1.61 3.48
C VAL A 74 7.55 -2.63 2.67
N TYR A 75 7.08 -2.87 1.45
CA TYR A 75 7.61 -3.90 0.55
C TYR A 75 8.02 -3.30 -0.79
N LEU A 76 9.17 -3.70 -1.31
CA LEU A 76 9.38 -3.70 -2.76
C LEU A 76 8.48 -4.80 -3.31
N SER A 77 7.33 -4.43 -3.85
CA SER A 77 6.28 -5.37 -4.20
C SER A 77 6.51 -6.01 -5.56
N GLU A 78 6.91 -5.19 -6.55
CA GLU A 78 7.01 -5.63 -7.94
C GLU A 78 8.02 -4.77 -8.69
N LEU A 79 8.75 -5.43 -9.60
CA LEU A 79 9.54 -4.80 -10.65
C LEU A 79 8.88 -5.15 -11.98
N ARG A 80 8.10 -4.22 -12.54
CA ARG A 80 7.28 -4.47 -13.73
C ARG A 80 7.87 -3.80 -14.95
N GLU A 81 8.23 -4.59 -15.95
CA GLU A 81 8.63 -4.07 -17.25
C GLU A 81 7.40 -3.67 -18.10
N LYS A 82 7.46 -2.51 -18.73
CA LYS A 82 6.51 -2.09 -19.76
C LYS A 82 7.24 -1.28 -20.82
N GLU A 83 7.28 -1.81 -22.05
CA GLU A 83 7.98 -1.20 -23.18
C GLU A 83 9.48 -0.99 -22.87
N ASP A 84 9.96 0.25 -22.89
CA ASP A 84 11.32 0.66 -22.56
C ASP A 84 11.49 1.14 -21.11
N GLU A 85 10.43 1.02 -20.30
CA GLU A 85 10.38 1.46 -18.91
C GLU A 85 10.28 0.27 -17.94
N ILE A 86 10.86 0.45 -16.75
CA ILE A 86 10.69 -0.43 -15.61
C ILE A 86 10.04 0.35 -14.47
N PHE A 87 8.95 -0.20 -13.97
CA PHE A 87 8.22 0.29 -12.82
C PHE A 87 8.74 -0.39 -11.57
N VAL A 88 9.26 0.40 -10.63
CA VAL A 88 9.64 -0.05 -9.29
C VAL A 88 8.46 0.26 -8.38
N ILE A 89 7.70 -0.77 -8.00
CA ILE A 89 6.47 -0.63 -7.24
C ILE A 89 6.76 -0.95 -5.77
N VAL A 90 6.35 -0.05 -4.88
CA VAL A 90 6.48 -0.20 -3.44
C VAL A 90 5.08 -0.28 -2.84
N GLY A 91 4.80 -1.41 -2.18
CA GLY A 91 3.57 -1.65 -1.44
C GLY A 91 3.72 -1.23 0.03
N VAL A 92 2.64 -0.71 0.59
CA VAL A 92 2.55 -0.27 1.99
C VAL A 92 1.34 -0.98 2.61
N GLU A 93 1.62 -1.88 3.55
CA GLU A 93 0.63 -2.79 4.15
C GLU A 93 0.35 -2.45 5.61
N GLY A 94 -0.89 -2.10 5.91
CA GLY A 94 -1.34 -1.79 7.26
C GLY A 94 -1.81 -3.04 8.02
N ASN A 95 -1.22 -3.31 9.18
CA ASN A 95 -1.72 -4.34 10.10
C ASN A 95 -2.79 -3.73 11.00
N PHE A 96 -4.04 -3.80 10.58
CA PHE A 96 -5.16 -3.20 11.31
C PHE A 96 -5.42 -3.87 12.67
N ASN A 97 -5.61 -3.04 13.69
CA ASN A 97 -6.02 -3.42 15.02
C ASN A 97 -7.34 -2.71 15.39
N PRO A 98 -8.44 -3.44 15.65
CA PRO A 98 -9.73 -2.83 15.98
C PRO A 98 -9.71 -1.98 17.26
N GLU A 99 -8.79 -2.24 18.19
CA GLU A 99 -8.63 -1.45 19.42
C GLU A 99 -7.89 -0.12 19.21
N GLY A 100 -7.40 0.13 17.99
CA GLY A 100 -6.60 1.29 17.64
C GLY A 100 -5.14 0.97 17.36
N GLY A 101 -4.46 1.90 16.72
CA GLY A 101 -3.07 1.73 16.29
C GLY A 101 -2.52 2.94 15.54
N THR A 102 -1.32 2.77 14.98
CA THR A 102 -0.62 3.76 14.18
C THR A 102 -0.09 3.13 12.91
N MET A 103 -0.57 3.60 11.75
CA MET A 103 -0.14 3.11 10.45
C MET A 103 0.53 4.20 9.62
N LEU A 104 1.46 3.82 8.76
CA LEU A 104 2.02 4.70 7.76
C LEU A 104 1.00 5.00 6.66
N SER A 105 0.84 6.28 6.33
CA SER A 105 -0.13 6.77 5.36
C SER A 105 0.54 7.58 4.26
N LEU A 106 0.21 7.26 3.02
CA LEU A 106 0.57 8.04 1.83
C LEU A 106 -0.38 9.24 1.64
N PHE A 107 -1.34 9.44 2.53
CA PHE A 107 -2.25 10.56 2.49
C PHE A 107 -2.33 11.26 3.84
N ARG A 108 -2.80 12.50 3.80
CA ARG A 108 -3.21 13.27 4.95
C ARG A 108 -4.74 13.29 5.01
N LEU A 109 -5.29 13.01 6.19
CA LEU A 109 -6.68 13.31 6.50
C LEU A 109 -6.84 14.82 6.71
N ASN A 110 -7.77 15.41 5.98
CA ASN A 110 -8.16 16.80 6.12
C ASN A 110 -9.41 16.89 7.02
N ASN A 111 -9.86 18.12 7.29
CA ASN A 111 -11.16 18.32 7.90
C ASN A 111 -12.27 17.81 6.96
N GLU A 112 -13.43 17.47 7.53
CA GLU A 112 -14.66 17.13 6.76
C GLU A 112 -14.54 15.85 5.92
N ASN A 113 -13.84 14.82 6.42
CA ASN A 113 -13.74 13.50 5.78
C ASN A 113 -13.10 13.52 4.37
N SER A 114 -12.32 14.55 4.04
CA SER A 114 -11.52 14.61 2.81
C SER A 114 -10.07 14.20 3.07
N TYR A 115 -9.32 13.88 2.01
CA TYR A 115 -7.91 13.52 2.10
C TYR A 115 -7.10 14.07 0.93
N SER A 116 -5.78 14.16 1.10
CA SER A 116 -4.84 14.57 0.06
C SER A 116 -3.62 13.67 0.06
N SER A 117 -3.15 13.25 -1.11
CA SER A 117 -1.84 12.59 -1.22
C SER A 117 -0.74 13.59 -0.94
N THR A 118 0.23 13.25 -0.09
CA THR A 118 1.28 14.20 0.34
C THR A 118 2.71 13.72 0.10
N TYR A 119 2.90 12.48 -0.33
CA TYR A 119 4.25 11.90 -0.46
C TYR A 119 5.07 12.54 -1.58
N GLU A 120 6.38 12.62 -1.36
CA GLU A 120 7.37 12.99 -2.36
C GLU A 120 8.30 11.79 -2.62
N LEU A 121 8.33 11.32 -3.85
CA LEU A 121 9.24 10.25 -4.27
C LEU A 121 10.54 10.87 -4.78
N LYS A 122 11.71 10.33 -4.48
CA LYS A 122 13.00 10.73 -5.09
C LYS A 122 13.80 9.53 -5.52
N THR A 123 14.69 9.72 -6.49
CA THR A 123 15.53 8.66 -7.03
C THR A 123 16.91 9.20 -7.32
N TYR A 124 17.94 8.45 -6.95
CA TYR A 124 19.34 8.84 -7.08
C TYR A 124 20.15 7.74 -7.76
N ASN A 125 21.07 8.13 -8.63
CA ASN A 125 22.05 7.21 -9.22
C ASN A 125 23.24 6.96 -8.26
N ASP A 126 24.20 6.14 -8.68
CA ASP A 126 25.41 5.80 -7.93
C ASP A 126 26.35 7.00 -7.63
N LYS A 127 26.20 8.10 -8.37
CA LYS A 127 26.89 9.38 -8.13
C LYS A 127 26.17 10.27 -7.12
N GLY A 128 24.98 9.87 -6.65
CA GLY A 128 24.14 10.67 -5.76
C GLY A 128 23.39 11.80 -6.46
N GLU A 129 23.30 11.78 -7.79
CA GLU A 129 22.55 12.76 -8.57
C GLU A 129 21.06 12.40 -8.55
N GLU A 130 20.19 13.36 -8.23
CA GLU A 130 18.75 13.13 -8.31
C GLU A 130 18.31 13.02 -9.78
N VAL A 131 17.63 11.93 -10.11
CA VAL A 131 17.06 11.70 -11.44
C VAL A 131 15.53 11.77 -11.33
N GLY A 132 14.95 12.76 -12.01
CA GLY A 132 13.51 12.97 -12.04
C GLY A 132 12.79 11.96 -12.94
N PHE A 133 11.88 11.18 -12.37
CA PHE A 133 11.06 10.20 -13.10
C PHE A 133 9.55 10.50 -12.93
N VAL A 134 8.70 9.87 -13.74
CA VAL A 134 7.24 9.93 -13.55
C VAL A 134 6.87 9.09 -12.33
N ARG A 135 6.11 9.71 -11.44
CA ARG A 135 5.77 9.23 -10.09
C ARG A 135 4.26 9.14 -9.98
N GLY A 136 3.76 8.05 -9.41
CA GLY A 136 2.34 7.87 -9.18
C GLY A 136 2.07 6.95 -8.00
N GLY A 137 0.86 6.97 -7.48
CA GLY A 137 0.44 6.16 -6.36
C GLY A 137 -1.07 6.21 -6.21
N GLY A 138 -1.62 5.24 -5.49
CA GLY A 138 -3.06 5.08 -5.34
C GLY A 138 -3.41 4.36 -4.05
N GLY A 139 -4.54 4.72 -3.46
CA GLY A 139 -5.17 3.96 -2.39
C GLY A 139 -6.28 3.09 -2.98
N GLY A 140 -5.93 1.90 -3.46
CA GLY A 140 -6.87 0.90 -4.00
C GLY A 140 -6.52 0.27 -5.35
N GLY A 141 -5.24 0.05 -5.69
CA GLY A 141 -4.84 -0.41 -7.02
C GLY A 141 -3.75 -1.49 -7.13
N GLY A 142 -3.21 -1.99 -6.00
CA GLY A 142 -2.44 -3.23 -5.99
C GLY A 142 -3.28 -4.28 -5.29
N GLU A 143 -3.62 -5.39 -5.95
CA GLU A 143 -4.47 -6.44 -5.37
C GLU A 143 -3.95 -7.00 -4.03
N GLN A 144 -2.66 -6.76 -3.72
CA GLN A 144 -1.97 -7.27 -2.54
C GLN A 144 -1.74 -6.23 -1.43
N PHE A 145 -1.72 -4.93 -1.74
CA PHE A 145 -1.33 -3.89 -0.79
C PHE A 145 -2.33 -2.76 -0.80
N GLY A 146 -2.81 -2.33 0.37
CA GLY A 146 -3.87 -1.33 0.38
C GLY A 146 -3.41 0.11 0.11
N GLN A 147 -2.09 0.33 0.06
CA GLN A 147 -1.46 1.53 -0.50
C GLN A 147 -0.23 1.17 -1.34
N TYR A 148 0.06 1.96 -2.40
CA TYR A 148 1.29 1.79 -3.18
C TYR A 148 1.78 3.11 -3.80
N VAL A 149 3.09 3.13 -4.07
CA VAL A 149 3.75 4.12 -4.94
C VAL A 149 4.56 3.41 -6.01
N HIS A 150 4.86 4.10 -7.11
CA HIS A 150 5.79 3.57 -8.10
C HIS A 150 6.72 4.65 -8.65
N TYR A 151 7.94 4.20 -8.94
CA TYR A 151 8.94 4.90 -9.73
C TYR A 151 8.97 4.31 -11.13
N ARG A 152 9.39 5.10 -12.11
CA ARG A 152 9.45 4.68 -13.51
C ARG A 152 10.79 5.04 -14.12
N LEU A 153 11.66 4.05 -14.31
CA LEU A 153 12.99 4.25 -14.90
C LEU A 153 13.00 3.78 -16.34
N THR A 154 13.75 4.46 -17.21
CA THR A 154 14.03 3.94 -18.54
C THR A 154 15.13 2.89 -18.47
N LYS A 155 15.07 1.88 -19.34
CA LYS A 155 16.15 0.89 -19.47
C LYS A 155 17.49 1.51 -19.89
N GLU A 156 17.46 2.66 -20.56
CA GLU A 156 18.67 3.42 -20.89
C GLU A 156 19.30 4.00 -19.63
N ALA A 157 18.53 4.70 -18.79
CA ALA A 157 19.03 5.22 -17.53
C ALA A 157 19.64 4.11 -16.67
N LEU A 158 18.97 2.96 -16.55
CA LEU A 158 19.47 1.82 -15.77
C LEU A 158 20.85 1.30 -16.23
N LYS A 159 21.26 1.53 -17.48
CA LYS A 159 22.59 1.15 -17.98
C LYS A 159 23.69 2.14 -17.60
N GLU A 160 23.32 3.35 -17.17
CA GLU A 160 24.24 4.44 -16.85
C GLU A 160 24.69 4.46 -15.39
N SER A 161 24.07 3.63 -14.54
CA SER A 161 24.34 3.54 -13.10
C SER A 161 24.35 2.08 -12.66
N GLU A 162 25.24 1.70 -11.74
CA GLU A 162 25.27 0.34 -11.19
C GLU A 162 24.20 0.13 -10.11
N GLU A 163 23.87 1.19 -9.37
CA GLU A 163 22.93 1.19 -8.26
C GLU A 163 21.97 2.37 -8.31
N TRP A 164 20.78 2.19 -7.73
CA TRP A 164 19.72 3.19 -7.68
C TRP A 164 19.16 3.25 -6.28
N THR A 165 19.14 4.45 -5.70
CA THR A 165 18.55 4.73 -4.39
C THR A 165 17.20 5.39 -4.55
N PHE A 166 16.20 4.87 -3.85
CA PHE A 166 14.82 5.31 -3.87
C PHE A 166 14.44 5.89 -2.52
N GLU A 167 13.73 7.02 -2.51
CA GLU A 167 13.26 7.67 -1.29
C GLU A 167 11.78 8.02 -1.34
N ILE A 168 11.06 7.74 -0.25
CA ILE A 168 9.68 8.17 -0.02
C ILE A 168 9.69 9.14 1.16
N ASN A 169 9.36 10.41 0.90
CA ASN A 169 9.34 11.53 1.83
C ASN A 169 7.91 12.07 2.01
N ASP A 170 7.72 13.00 2.95
CA ASP A 170 6.45 13.71 3.19
C ASP A 170 5.21 12.80 3.41
N ILE A 171 5.47 11.64 3.99
CA ILE A 171 4.45 10.67 4.42
C ILE A 171 3.92 11.02 5.82
N HIS A 172 2.79 10.43 6.18
CA HIS A 172 2.11 10.69 7.45
C HIS A 172 1.99 9.40 8.27
N LEU A 173 1.74 9.55 9.56
CA LEU A 173 1.23 8.50 10.43
C LEU A 173 -0.27 8.72 10.65
N LEU A 174 -1.08 7.73 10.30
CA LEU A 174 -2.48 7.64 10.65
C LEU A 174 -2.61 7.02 12.04
N ASN A 175 -2.93 7.85 13.03
CA ASN A 175 -3.32 7.40 14.36
C ASN A 175 -4.82 7.19 14.37
N TYR A 176 -5.28 6.05 14.84
CA TYR A 176 -6.70 5.74 14.91
C TYR A 176 -7.05 4.98 16.19
N ASN A 177 -8.29 5.14 16.62
CA ASN A 177 -8.88 4.38 17.73
C ASN A 177 -10.31 3.98 17.37
N GLY A 178 -10.71 2.76 17.72
CA GLY A 178 -12.11 2.33 17.62
C GLY A 178 -13.00 3.16 18.54
N LYS A 179 -14.25 3.40 18.13
CA LYS A 179 -15.27 4.02 19.00
C LYS A 179 -16.08 2.98 19.75
#